data_AF-A0A350MKY0-F1
#
_entry.id   AF-A0A350MKY0-F1
#
_cell.length_a   1.000
_cell.length_b   1.000
_cell.length_c   1.000
_cell.angle_alpha   90.00
_cell.angle_beta   90.00
_cell.angle_gamma   90.00
#
_symmetry.space_group_name_H-M   'P 1'
#
loop_
_entity.id
_entity.type
_entity.pdbx_description
1 polymer ?
#
loop_
_entity_poly.entity_id
_entity_poly.type
_entity_poly.pdbx_seq_one_letter_code
_entity_poly.pdbx_strand_id
1 'polypeptide(L)'
;MEQAYNRLAESVRNYRTQAMIVRGLEYEIETRKHFAYVDGLIVGKNAAERDASEYALLHADINELERAKQEEADLYMKMELNKLAVEHLRAVLRIAELSQVENG
;
A
#
# COMPACT_ATOMS: atom_id res chain seq x y z
N MET A 1 -9.97 14.34 -20.39
CA MET A 1 -8.83 13.41 -20.48
C MET A 1 -7.68 13.81 -19.57
N GLU A 2 -7.09 15.00 -19.74
CA GLU A 2 -5.94 15.47 -18.94
C GLU A 2 -6.15 15.37 -17.42
N GLN A 3 -7.30 15.83 -16.90
CA GLN A 3 -7.63 15.73 -15.48
C GLN A 3 -7.65 14.29 -14.94
N ALA A 4 -8.09 13.31 -15.75
CA ALA A 4 -8.13 11.91 -15.35
C ALA A 4 -6.71 11.32 -15.25
N TYR A 5 -5.82 11.67 -16.20
CA TYR A 5 -4.41 11.30 -16.12
C TYR A 5 -3.69 11.95 -14.94
N ASN A 6 -3.98 13.22 -14.65
CA ASN A 6 -3.39 13.91 -13.50
C ASN A 6 -3.79 13.24 -12.18
N ARG A 7 -5.08 12.88 -12.02
CA ARG A 7 -5.56 12.11 -10.87
C ARG A 7 -4.90 10.74 -10.76
N LEU A 8 -4.76 10.03 -11.88
CA LEU A 8 -4.06 8.74 -11.90
C LEU A 8 -2.60 8.92 -11.47
N ALA A 9 -1.87 9.87 -12.06
CA ALA A 9 -0.47 10.14 -11.73
C ALA A 9 -0.28 10.51 -10.25
N GLU A 10 -1.18 11.31 -9.68
CA GLU A 10 -1.19 11.61 -8.25
C GLU A 10 -1.43 10.36 -7.40
N SER A 11 -2.45 9.56 -7.71
CA SER A 11 -2.73 8.33 -6.96
C SER A 11 -1.59 7.30 -7.02
N VAL A 12 -0.92 7.18 -8.17
CA VAL A 12 0.27 6.32 -8.32
C VAL A 12 1.42 6.82 -7.42
N ARG A 13 1.66 8.14 -7.38
CA ARG A 13 2.70 8.71 -6.51
C ARG A 13 2.37 8.45 -5.03
N ASN A 14 1.15 8.74 -4.61
CA ASN A 14 0.74 8.57 -3.22
C ASN A 14 0.84 7.10 -2.78
N TYR A 15 0.34 6.17 -3.61
CA TYR A 15 0.48 4.73 -3.34
C TYR A 15 1.96 4.31 -3.22
N ARG A 16 2.82 4.73 -4.15
CA ARG A 16 4.25 4.40 -4.09
C ARG A 16 4.93 4.94 -2.84
N THR A 17 4.63 6.19 -2.46
CA THR A 17 5.15 6.78 -1.23
C THR A 17 4.71 5.98 -0.01
N GLN A 18 3.43 5.62 0.08
CA GLN A 18 2.94 4.82 1.21
C GLN A 18 3.53 3.41 1.24
N ALA A 19 3.66 2.75 0.09
CA ALA A 19 4.30 1.44 -0.02
C ALA A 19 5.77 1.47 0.45
N MET A 20 6.47 2.58 0.23
CA MET A 20 7.82 2.77 0.78
C MET A 20 7.82 2.93 2.30
N ILE A 21 6.84 3.65 2.86
CA ILE A 21 6.68 3.82 4.31
C ILE A 21 6.42 2.46 4.97
N VAL A 22 5.48 1.67 4.43
CA VAL A 22 5.17 0.32 4.93
C VAL A 22 6.43 -0.55 4.93
N ARG A 23 7.17 -0.60 3.83
CA ARG A 23 8.42 -1.37 3.75
C ARG A 23 9.49 -0.89 4.72
N GLY A 24 9.57 0.42 4.97
CA GLY A 24 10.48 1.00 5.96
C GLY A 24 10.14 0.51 7.36
N LEU A 25 8.87 0.58 7.75
CA LEU A 25 8.38 0.12 9.05
C LEU A 25 8.57 -1.41 9.22
N GLU A 26 8.30 -2.21 8.19
CA GLU A 26 8.56 -3.65 8.22
C GLU A 26 10.04 -3.96 8.47
N TYR A 27 10.94 -3.24 7.79
CA TYR A 27 12.38 -3.39 7.96
C TYR A 27 12.83 -2.99 9.37
N GLU A 28 12.32 -1.88 9.90
CA GLU A 28 12.64 -1.42 11.26
C GLU A 28 12.15 -2.40 12.32
N ILE A 29 10.91 -2.90 12.20
CA ILE A 29 10.36 -3.90 13.12
C ILE A 29 11.20 -5.18 13.09
N GLU A 30 11.54 -5.69 11.91
CA GLU A 30 12.35 -6.91 11.79
C GLU A 30 13.76 -6.71 12.37
N THR A 31 14.34 -5.52 12.16
CA THR A 31 15.64 -5.17 12.72
C THR A 31 15.58 -5.13 14.26
N ARG A 32 14.57 -4.46 14.83
CA ARG A 32 14.39 -4.37 16.29
C ARG A 32 14.10 -5.75 16.90
N LYS A 33 13.27 -6.55 16.23
CA LYS A 33 12.99 -7.94 16.60
C LYS A 33 14.28 -8.76 16.65
N HIS A 34 15.13 -8.66 15.63
CA HIS A 34 16.42 -9.36 15.59
C HIS A 34 17.30 -8.99 16.79
N PHE A 35 17.50 -7.71 17.08
CA PHE A 35 18.27 -7.27 18.24
C PHE A 35 17.64 -7.71 19.57
N ALA A 36 16.31 -7.62 19.70
CA ALA A 36 15.61 -8.06 20.91
C ALA A 36 15.75 -9.57 21.16
N TYR A 37 15.83 -10.39 20.11
CA TYR A 37 16.17 -11.81 20.23
C TYR A 37 17.61 -12.03 20.69
N VAL A 38 18.57 -11.31 20.09
CA VAL A 38 20.00 -11.42 20.46
C VAL A 38 20.23 -10.99 21.90
N ASP A 39 19.57 -9.92 22.34
CA ASP A 39 19.67 -9.37 23.70
C ASP A 39 18.85 -10.17 24.74
N GLY A 40 18.13 -11.20 24.31
CA GLY A 40 17.31 -12.05 25.20
C GLY A 40 16.08 -11.35 25.78
N LEU A 41 15.63 -10.26 25.16
CA LEU A 41 14.44 -9.50 25.57
C LEU A 41 13.14 -10.21 25.17
N ILE A 42 13.17 -11.01 24.10
CA ILE A 42 12.06 -11.88 23.71
C ILE A 42 12.19 -13.20 24.46
N VAL A 43 11.30 -13.41 25.43
CA VAL A 43 11.33 -14.56 26.34
C VAL A 43 10.14 -15.48 26.11
N GLY A 44 10.33 -16.79 26.31
CA GLY A 44 9.24 -17.76 26.20
C GLY A 44 9.72 -19.18 25.93
N LYS A 45 9.11 -20.14 26.61
CA LYS A 45 9.42 -21.57 26.53
C LYS A 45 8.87 -22.20 25.25
N ASN A 46 7.82 -21.61 24.67
CA ASN A 46 7.18 -22.03 23.43
C ASN A 46 6.98 -20.85 22.47
N ALA A 47 6.51 -21.13 21.25
CA ALA A 47 6.32 -20.09 20.23
C ALA A 47 5.29 -19.03 20.66
N ALA A 48 4.15 -19.44 21.21
CA ALA A 48 3.09 -18.52 21.62
C ALA A 48 3.55 -17.53 22.71
N GLU A 49 4.36 -17.97 23.67
CA GLU A 49 4.95 -17.09 24.68
C GLU A 49 5.92 -16.07 24.07
N ARG A 50 6.74 -16.50 23.10
CA ARG A 50 7.68 -15.61 22.39
C ARG A 50 6.93 -14.61 21.51
N ASP A 51 5.88 -15.04 20.82
CA ASP A 51 5.04 -14.15 20.00
C ASP A 51 4.35 -13.11 20.89
N ALA A 52 3.86 -13.50 22.07
CA ALA A 52 3.27 -12.56 23.02
C ALA A 52 4.32 -11.57 23.59
N SER A 53 5.53 -12.05 23.88
CA SER A 53 6.65 -11.20 24.34
C SER A 53 7.10 -10.23 23.25
N GLU A 54 7.19 -10.68 22.01
CA GLU A 54 7.50 -9.86 20.84
C GLU A 54 6.44 -8.77 20.65
N TYR A 55 5.17 -9.15 20.67
CA TYR A 55 4.07 -8.20 20.56
C TYR A 55 4.06 -7.19 21.69
N ALA A 56 4.30 -7.60 22.94
CA ALA A 56 4.36 -6.68 24.08
C ALA A 56 5.49 -5.66 23.95
N LEU A 57 6.64 -6.07 23.40
CA LEU A 57 7.81 -5.21 23.21
C LEU A 57 7.63 -4.23 22.05
N LEU A 58 7.03 -4.68 20.95
CA LEU A 58 6.93 -3.94 19.69
C LEU A 58 5.51 -3.45 19.39
N HIS A 59 4.60 -3.48 20.37
CA HIS A 59 3.18 -3.21 20.20
C HIS A 59 2.89 -1.91 19.45
N ALA A 60 3.57 -0.82 19.83
CA ALA A 60 3.38 0.49 19.23
C ALA A 60 3.77 0.49 17.75
N ASP A 61 4.93 -0.06 17.43
CA ASP A 61 5.45 -0.14 16.06
C ASP A 61 4.56 -1.04 15.20
N ILE A 62 4.12 -2.19 15.73
CA ILE A 62 3.20 -3.10 15.03
C ILE A 62 1.87 -2.41 14.73
N ASN A 63 1.31 -1.67 15.69
CA ASN A 63 0.07 -0.91 15.46
C ASN A 63 0.26 0.23 14.44
N GLU A 64 1.43 0.86 14.40
CA GLU A 64 1.78 1.84 13.38
C GLU A 64 1.87 1.19 12.00
N LEU A 65 2.56 0.05 11.89
CA LEU A 65 2.64 -0.71 10.64
C LEU A 65 1.25 -1.12 10.14
N GLU A 66 0.37 -1.64 11.01
CA GLU A 66 -0.98 -2.04 10.61
C GLU A 66 -1.81 -0.85 10.11
N ARG A 67 -1.68 0.33 10.74
CA ARG A 67 -2.32 1.56 10.23
C ARG A 67 -1.75 1.96 8.87
N ALA A 68 -0.43 1.91 8.70
CA ALA A 68 0.22 2.25 7.44
C ALA A 68 -0.18 1.29 6.31
N LYS A 69 -0.34 -0.01 6.60
CA LYS A 69 -0.83 -1.03 5.67
C LYS A 69 -2.29 -0.80 5.28
N GLN A 70 -3.14 -0.41 6.23
CA GLN A 70 -4.52 -0.05 5.91
C GLN A 70 -4.57 1.16 4.97
N GLU A 71 -3.77 2.19 5.22
CA GLU A 71 -3.68 3.35 4.34
C GLU A 71 -3.09 3.00 2.96
N GLU A 72 -2.10 2.10 2.88
CA GLU A 72 -1.58 1.58 1.62
C GLU A 72 -2.68 0.89 0.80
N ALA A 73 -3.50 0.06 1.44
CA ALA A 73 -4.61 -0.63 0.78
C ALA A 73 -5.66 0.36 0.24
N ASP A 74 -6.00 1.40 1.00
CA ASP A 74 -6.93 2.46 0.57
C ASP A 74 -6.38 3.24 -0.63
N LEU A 75 -5.09 3.58 -0.61
CA LEU A 75 -4.41 4.27 -1.72
C LEU A 75 -4.29 3.39 -2.97
N TYR A 76 -4.03 2.09 -2.79
CA TYR A 76 -4.03 1.12 -3.88
C TYR A 76 -5.40 1.05 -4.56
N MET A 77 -6.48 0.95 -3.79
CA MET A 77 -7.84 0.96 -4.33
C MET A 77 -8.15 2.25 -5.09
N LYS A 78 -7.76 3.41 -4.54
CA LYS A 78 -7.92 4.70 -5.21
C LYS A 78 -7.16 4.76 -6.55
N MET A 79 -5.94 4.22 -6.59
CA MET A 79 -5.15 4.13 -7.82
C MET A 79 -5.84 3.26 -8.87
N GLU A 80 -6.32 2.07 -8.50
CA GLU A 80 -7.02 1.17 -9.42
C GLU A 80 -8.33 1.79 -9.96
N LEU A 81 -9.09 2.51 -9.12
CA LEU A 81 -10.28 3.24 -9.57
C LEU A 81 -9.94 4.33 -10.59
N ASN A 82 -8.87 5.11 -10.36
CA ASN A 82 -8.43 6.14 -11.31
C ASN A 82 -7.93 5.52 -12.62
N LYS A 83 -7.27 4.36 -12.56
CA LYS A 83 -6.83 3.62 -13.74
C LYS A 83 -8.03 3.17 -14.57
N LEU A 84 -9.03 2.58 -13.93
CA LEU A 84 -10.28 2.18 -14.57
C LEU A 84 -11.00 3.37 -15.22
N ALA A 85 -11.02 4.53 -14.56
CA ALA A 85 -11.60 5.74 -15.12
C ALA A 85 -10.88 6.22 -16.39
N VAL A 86 -9.55 6.16 -16.42
CA VAL A 86 -8.75 6.48 -17.63
C VAL A 86 -9.03 5.48 -18.74
N GLU A 87 -9.08 4.19 -18.44
CA GLU A 87 -9.38 3.13 -19.41
C GLU A 87 -10.79 3.31 -20.02
N HIS A 88 -11.78 3.61 -19.18
CA HIS A 88 -13.13 3.89 -19.63
C HIS A 88 -13.19 5.11 -20.57
N LEU A 89 -12.54 6.22 -20.20
CA LEU A 89 -12.51 7.42 -21.05
C LEU A 89 -11.82 7.15 -22.39
N ARG A 90 -10.75 6.36 -22.41
CA ARG A 90 -10.09 5.92 -23.65
C ARG A 90 -11.03 5.11 -24.54
N ALA A 91 -11.77 4.17 -23.94
CA ALA A 91 -12.71 3.33 -24.67
C ALA A 91 -13.85 4.17 -25.30
N VAL A 92 -14.42 5.11 -24.54
CA VAL A 92 -15.48 6.01 -25.03
C VAL A 92 -15.01 6.86 -26.20
N LEU A 93 -13.81 7.44 -26.11
CA LEU A 93 -13.25 8.25 -27.20
C LEU A 93 -13.03 7.42 -28.46
N ARG A 94 -12.50 6.20 -28.32
CA ARG A 94 -12.30 5.29 -29.46
C ARG A 94 -13.62 4.93 -30.15
N ILE A 95 -14.68 4.69 -29.39
CA ILE A 95 -16.01 4.43 -29.96
C ILE A 95 -16.50 5.65 -30.75
N ALA A 96 -16.37 6.86 -30.17
CA ALA A 96 -16.79 8.09 -30.83
C ALA A 96 -16.02 8.34 -32.14
N GLU A 97 -14.71 8.09 -32.16
CA GLU A 97 -13.86 8.17 -33.35
C GLU A 97 -14.33 7.21 -34.45
N LEU A 98 -14.59 5.95 -34.09
CA LEU A 98 -15.09 4.94 -35.04
C LEU A 98 -16.47 5.29 -35.60
N SER A 99 -17.39 5.77 -34.75
CA SER A 99 -18.73 6.17 -35.18
C SER A 99 -18.74 7.41 -36.09
N GLN A 100 -17.74 8.30 -35.99
CA GLN A 100 -17.61 9.42 -36.93
C GLN A 100 -17.09 8.99 -38.30
N VAL A 101 -16.24 7.95 -38.36
CA VAL A 101 -15.72 7.39 -39.62
C VAL A 101 -16.80 6.63 -40.40
N GLU A 102 -17.77 6.00 -39.73
CA GLU A 102 -18.88 5.28 -40.39
C GLU A 102 -19.98 6.21 -40.94
N ASN A 103 -20.09 7.44 -40.44
CA ASN A 103 -21.14 8.40 -40.80
C ASN A 103 -20.66 9.54 -41.71
N GLY A 104 -19.40 9.54 -42.15
CA GLY A 104 -18.81 10.52 -43.06
C GLY A 104 -18.38 9.89 -44.37
#